data_AF-A0A4U7EYT1-F1
#
_entry.id   AF-A0A4U7EYT1-F1
#
_cell.length_a   1.000
_cell.length_b   1.000
_cell.length_c   1.000
_cell.angle_alpha   90.00
_cell.angle_beta   90.00
_cell.angle_gamma   90.00
#
_symmetry.space_group_name_H-M   'P 1'
#
loop_
_entity.id
_entity.type
_entity.pdbx_description
1 polymer ?
#
loop_
_entity_poly.entity_id
_entity_poly.type
_entity_poly.pdbx_seq_one_letter_code
_entity_poly.pdbx_strand_id
1 'polypeptide(L)'
;GCDALGHEATCDSADAPLPGSESPARMNELMDEFGLRSPVARRSGQRLGSRAEDVLEGVDPNPVVCECEGVTRAEVRDAIDEAGSDLNAVRLRTRASMGNCQGGFCSHRIAAELAREYPEPVVRDAEDELYQERWKGQRHALWGRQLSQAMLNHLLHATTMNRDGDPASLDGSVDFGAFDAGADADAAGSDGSEPAGTAAADGGRVGENAATDGVTDGDR
;
A
#
# COMPACT_ATOMS: atom_id res chain seq x y z
N GLY A 1 -37.45 -0.15 -13.83
CA GLY A 1 -38.33 -0.55 -12.71
C GLY A 1 -38.70 -2.01 -12.89
N CYS A 2 -39.11 -2.69 -11.82
CA CYS A 2 -39.36 -4.14 -11.80
C CYS A 2 -40.30 -4.64 -12.92
N ASP A 3 -41.29 -3.83 -13.33
CA ASP A 3 -42.17 -4.09 -14.49
C ASP A 3 -41.43 -4.27 -15.82
N ALA A 4 -40.32 -3.57 -16.02
CA ALA A 4 -39.50 -3.69 -17.23
C ALA A 4 -38.63 -4.95 -17.25
N LEU A 5 -38.46 -5.61 -16.08
CA LEU A 5 -37.65 -6.82 -15.91
C LEU A 5 -38.51 -8.07 -15.71
N GLY A 6 -39.85 -7.96 -15.76
CA GLY A 6 -40.77 -9.07 -15.51
C GLY A 6 -40.66 -9.65 -14.09
N HIS A 7 -40.18 -8.86 -13.15
CA HIS A 7 -39.95 -9.27 -11.76
C HIS A 7 -41.05 -8.70 -10.86
N GLU A 8 -41.77 -9.56 -10.15
CA GLU A 8 -42.68 -9.16 -9.07
C GLU A 8 -42.00 -9.45 -7.73
N ALA A 9 -41.54 -8.40 -7.05
CA ALA A 9 -41.00 -8.48 -5.70
C ALA A 9 -41.43 -7.24 -4.91
N THR A 10 -41.77 -7.42 -3.64
CA THR A 10 -42.05 -6.31 -2.72
C THR A 10 -40.75 -5.57 -2.44
N CYS A 11 -40.75 -4.23 -2.59
CA CYS A 11 -39.61 -3.40 -2.23
C CYS A 11 -39.47 -3.36 -0.70
N ASP A 12 -38.43 -3.98 -0.14
CA ASP A 12 -38.12 -3.97 1.29
C ASP A 12 -36.79 -3.27 1.61
N SER A 13 -36.12 -2.68 0.61
CA SER A 13 -34.75 -2.16 0.77
C SER A 13 -34.62 -1.00 1.77
N ALA A 14 -35.74 -0.40 2.18
CA ALA A 14 -35.79 0.61 3.24
C ALA A 14 -35.82 0.01 4.66
N ASP A 15 -36.28 -1.24 4.78
CA ASP A 15 -36.53 -1.93 6.04
C ASP A 15 -35.53 -3.07 6.28
N ALA A 16 -35.03 -3.71 5.21
CA ALA A 16 -34.05 -4.77 5.29
C ALA A 16 -32.68 -4.20 5.73
N PRO A 17 -32.10 -4.70 6.85
CA PRO A 17 -30.77 -4.27 7.26
C PRO A 17 -29.73 -4.68 6.22
N LEU A 18 -28.73 -3.82 5.99
CA LEU A 18 -27.59 -4.17 5.16
C LEU A 18 -26.78 -5.27 5.84
N PRO A 19 -26.14 -6.17 5.06
CA PRO A 19 -25.21 -7.15 5.60
C PRO A 19 -24.22 -6.53 6.60
N GLY A 20 -24.16 -7.08 7.81
CA GLY A 20 -23.32 -6.57 8.91
C GLY A 20 -24.04 -5.60 9.86
N SER A 21 -25.11 -4.94 9.45
CA SER A 21 -25.80 -3.93 10.28
C SER A 21 -26.97 -4.48 11.10
N GLU A 22 -27.17 -5.80 11.11
CA GLU A 22 -28.36 -6.45 11.68
C GLU A 22 -28.46 -6.29 13.20
N SER A 23 -27.33 -6.13 13.91
CA SER A 23 -27.32 -6.03 15.38
C SER A 23 -26.30 -5.00 15.92
N PRO A 24 -26.57 -3.69 15.84
CA PRO A 24 -25.66 -2.66 16.33
C PRO A 24 -25.42 -2.72 17.85
N ALA A 25 -26.42 -3.15 18.62
CA ALA A 25 -26.32 -3.30 20.07
C ALA A 25 -25.34 -4.42 20.46
N ARG A 26 -25.40 -5.56 19.77
CA ARG A 26 -24.50 -6.69 19.99
C ARG A 26 -23.04 -6.31 19.73
N MET A 27 -22.80 -5.45 18.74
CA MET A 27 -21.45 -4.97 18.45
C MET A 27 -20.85 -4.16 19.61
N ASN A 28 -21.64 -3.29 20.26
CA ASN A 28 -21.19 -2.53 21.42
C ASN A 28 -20.98 -3.41 22.65
N GLU A 29 -21.89 -4.38 22.88
CA GLU A 29 -21.76 -5.36 23.96
C GLU A 29 -20.49 -6.20 23.81
N LEU A 30 -20.18 -6.67 22.59
CA LEU A 30 -18.93 -7.39 22.29
C LEU A 30 -17.69 -6.50 22.51
N MET A 31 -17.75 -5.19 22.19
CA MET A 31 -16.63 -4.29 22.46
C MET A 31 -16.35 -4.13 23.97
N ASP A 32 -17.39 -4.07 24.79
CA ASP A 32 -17.27 -3.95 26.25
C ASP A 32 -16.89 -5.29 26.91
N GLU A 33 -17.50 -6.41 26.48
CA GLU A 33 -17.26 -7.76 27.00
C GLU A 33 -15.81 -8.21 26.77
N PHE A 34 -15.30 -8.04 25.55
CA PHE A 34 -13.94 -8.42 25.21
C PHE A 34 -12.91 -7.32 25.55
N GLY A 35 -13.33 -6.23 26.21
CA GLY A 35 -12.45 -5.13 26.60
C GLY A 35 -11.72 -4.49 25.43
N LEU A 36 -12.34 -4.50 24.24
CA LEU A 36 -11.77 -4.12 22.95
C LEU A 36 -11.65 -2.59 22.84
N ARG A 37 -10.77 -2.02 23.67
CA ARG A 37 -10.28 -0.63 23.55
C ARG A 37 -9.29 -0.46 22.40
N SER A 38 -9.00 -1.53 21.65
CA SER A 38 -8.16 -1.49 20.47
C SER A 38 -8.86 -0.71 19.35
N PRO A 39 -8.22 0.35 18.79
CA PRO A 39 -8.72 1.01 17.59
C PRO A 39 -8.92 0.09 16.39
N VAL A 40 -8.31 -1.10 16.40
CA VAL A 40 -8.52 -2.15 15.38
C VAL A 40 -9.89 -2.77 15.56
N ALA A 41 -10.16 -3.38 16.72
CA ALA A 41 -11.42 -4.06 17.00
C ALA A 41 -12.66 -3.17 16.82
N ARG A 42 -12.60 -1.91 17.27
CA ARG A 42 -13.68 -0.94 17.03
C ARG A 42 -13.91 -0.72 15.54
N ARG A 43 -12.85 -0.56 14.74
CA ARG A 43 -12.95 -0.30 13.30
C ARG A 43 -13.39 -1.54 12.54
N SER A 44 -12.92 -2.72 12.93
CA SER A 44 -13.37 -3.99 12.34
C SER A 44 -14.86 -4.24 12.63
N GLY A 45 -15.32 -4.00 13.86
CA GLY A 45 -16.75 -4.04 14.18
C GLY A 45 -17.57 -3.07 13.33
N GLN A 46 -17.14 -1.82 13.17
CA GLN A 46 -17.83 -0.84 12.33
C GLN A 46 -17.85 -1.21 10.83
N ARG A 47 -16.83 -1.91 10.35
CA ARG A 47 -16.65 -2.29 8.95
C ARG A 47 -17.41 -3.55 8.58
N LEU A 48 -17.29 -4.59 9.41
CA LEU A 48 -17.82 -5.93 9.16
C LEU A 48 -19.17 -6.15 9.84
N GLY A 49 -19.44 -5.41 10.92
CA GLY A 49 -20.70 -5.51 11.62
C GLY A 49 -20.88 -6.86 12.31
N SER A 50 -22.03 -7.50 12.09
CA SER A 50 -22.34 -8.85 12.59
C SER A 50 -21.37 -9.92 12.10
N ARG A 51 -20.70 -9.72 10.96
CA ARG A 51 -19.67 -10.63 10.41
C ARG A 51 -18.32 -10.53 11.12
N ALA A 52 -18.14 -9.60 12.06
CA ALA A 52 -16.82 -9.30 12.63
C ALA A 52 -16.18 -10.52 13.29
N GLU A 53 -16.93 -11.32 14.03
CA GLU A 53 -16.44 -12.53 14.70
C GLU A 53 -15.99 -13.57 13.67
N ASP A 54 -16.89 -13.99 12.77
CA ASP A 54 -16.63 -15.00 11.73
C ASP A 54 -15.42 -14.65 10.85
N VAL A 55 -15.32 -13.39 10.42
CA VAL A 55 -14.21 -12.94 9.57
C VAL A 55 -12.90 -12.91 10.36
N LEU A 56 -12.88 -12.28 11.54
CA LEU A 56 -11.62 -12.08 12.28
C LEU A 56 -11.00 -13.38 12.79
N GLU A 57 -11.81 -14.41 13.04
CA GLU A 57 -11.36 -15.75 13.44
C GLU A 57 -10.99 -16.65 12.24
N GLY A 58 -11.43 -16.32 11.03
CA GLY A 58 -11.25 -17.16 9.84
C GLY A 58 -9.80 -17.29 9.34
N VAL A 59 -8.86 -16.50 9.87
CA VAL A 59 -7.46 -16.48 9.42
C VAL A 59 -6.51 -16.44 10.60
N ASP A 60 -5.54 -17.35 10.67
CA ASP A 60 -4.44 -17.34 11.66
C ASP A 60 -3.08 -17.53 10.97
N PRO A 61 -2.04 -16.74 11.31
CA PRO A 61 -2.09 -15.57 12.18
C PRO A 61 -2.81 -14.40 11.50
N ASN A 62 -3.51 -13.59 12.31
CA ASN A 62 -4.26 -12.39 11.88
C ASN A 62 -3.58 -11.06 12.27
N PRO A 63 -2.41 -10.71 11.69
CA PRO A 63 -1.78 -9.44 12.00
C PRO A 63 -2.55 -8.25 11.40
N VAL A 64 -2.28 -7.06 11.91
CA VAL A 64 -2.69 -5.81 11.27
C VAL A 64 -1.86 -5.61 10.01
N VAL A 65 -2.54 -5.48 8.86
CA VAL A 65 -1.93 -5.20 7.55
C VAL A 65 -1.84 -3.70 7.31
N CYS A 66 -2.88 -2.94 7.68
CA CYS A 66 -2.89 -1.47 7.59
C CYS A 66 -3.05 -0.85 8.98
N GLU A 67 -1.98 -0.26 9.50
CA GLU A 67 -1.95 0.33 10.83
C GLU A 67 -2.76 1.62 10.91
N CYS A 68 -2.73 2.44 9.85
CA CYS A 68 -3.47 3.71 9.84
C CYS A 68 -4.98 3.50 9.99
N GLU A 69 -5.53 2.50 9.31
CA GLU A 69 -6.97 2.22 9.27
C GLU A 69 -7.37 1.02 10.15
N GLY A 70 -6.40 0.39 10.81
CA GLY A 70 -6.61 -0.78 11.66
C GLY A 70 -7.26 -1.93 10.90
N VAL A 71 -6.74 -2.27 9.71
CA VAL A 71 -7.25 -3.37 8.89
C VAL A 71 -6.38 -4.59 9.11
N THR A 72 -7.01 -5.71 9.46
CA THR A 72 -6.36 -7.00 9.71
C THR A 72 -6.18 -7.82 8.43
N ARG A 73 -5.36 -8.87 8.48
CA ARG A 73 -5.18 -9.80 7.35
C ARG A 73 -6.51 -10.47 7.00
N ALA A 74 -7.29 -10.88 7.99
CA ALA A 74 -8.57 -11.52 7.76
C ALA A 74 -9.52 -10.62 6.96
N GLU A 75 -9.60 -9.35 7.31
CA GLU A 75 -10.39 -8.35 6.57
C GLU A 75 -9.88 -8.13 5.14
N VAL A 76 -8.57 -8.19 4.91
CA VAL A 76 -8.01 -8.10 3.56
C VAL A 76 -8.40 -9.32 2.74
N ARG A 77 -8.32 -10.53 3.30
CA ARG A 77 -8.67 -11.77 2.59
C ARG A 77 -10.15 -11.86 2.31
N ASP A 78 -10.99 -11.58 3.30
CA ASP A 78 -12.44 -11.50 3.15
C ASP A 78 -12.85 -10.52 2.04
N ALA A 79 -12.16 -9.38 1.95
CA ALA A 79 -12.38 -8.44 0.85
C ALA A 79 -11.84 -8.92 -0.50
N ILE A 80 -10.74 -9.68 -0.55
CA ILE A 80 -10.20 -10.30 -1.78
C ILE A 80 -11.16 -11.39 -2.28
N ASP A 81 -11.71 -12.21 -1.39
CA ASP A 81 -12.70 -13.24 -1.72
C ASP A 81 -13.93 -12.64 -2.44
N GLU A 82 -14.32 -11.43 -2.04
CA GLU A 82 -15.43 -10.70 -2.67
C GLU A 82 -15.04 -9.88 -3.91
N ALA A 83 -13.81 -9.36 -3.97
CA ALA A 83 -13.35 -8.42 -4.99
C ALA A 83 -12.52 -9.07 -6.12
N GLY A 84 -12.06 -10.30 -5.92
CA GLY A 84 -11.05 -10.94 -6.75
C GLY A 84 -9.74 -10.14 -6.76
N SER A 85 -9.15 -9.98 -7.95
CA SER A 85 -7.88 -9.28 -8.14
C SER A 85 -7.96 -7.75 -8.10
N ASP A 86 -9.14 -7.16 -7.95
CA ASP A 86 -9.29 -5.70 -7.90
C ASP A 86 -8.93 -5.16 -6.49
N LEU A 87 -7.67 -4.75 -6.33
CA LEU A 87 -7.21 -4.17 -5.07
C LEU A 87 -7.80 -2.77 -4.78
N ASN A 88 -8.35 -2.06 -5.77
CA ASN A 88 -9.09 -0.82 -5.51
C ASN A 88 -10.47 -1.13 -4.89
N ALA A 89 -11.11 -2.22 -5.32
CA ALA A 89 -12.31 -2.74 -4.69
C ALA A 89 -12.05 -3.21 -3.23
N VAL A 90 -10.89 -3.83 -2.97
CA VAL A 90 -10.43 -4.14 -1.60
C VAL A 90 -10.21 -2.87 -0.78
N ARG A 91 -9.54 -1.85 -1.36
CA ARG A 91 -9.32 -0.53 -0.76
C ARG A 91 -10.64 0.12 -0.35
N LEU A 92 -11.65 0.10 -1.21
CA LEU A 92 -12.96 0.69 -0.96
C LEU A 92 -13.73 0.00 0.18
N ARG A 93 -13.69 -1.34 0.23
CA ARG A 93 -14.36 -2.14 1.27
C ARG A 93 -13.70 -1.99 2.64
N THR A 94 -12.37 -2.07 2.67
CA THR A 94 -11.63 -2.13 3.94
C THR A 94 -11.16 -0.76 4.43
N ARG A 95 -11.12 0.24 3.54
CA ARG A 95 -10.38 1.50 3.71
C ARG A 95 -8.88 1.34 3.82
N ALA A 96 -8.31 0.14 3.69
CA ALA A 96 -6.85 -0.03 3.65
C ALA A 96 -6.25 0.90 2.58
N SER A 97 -5.04 1.40 2.80
CA SER A 97 -4.40 2.44 1.97
C SER A 97 -5.06 3.82 1.94
N MET A 98 -6.18 4.07 2.65
CA MET A 98 -6.79 5.42 2.73
C MET A 98 -6.25 6.30 3.87
N GLY A 99 -5.41 5.75 4.75
CA GLY A 99 -4.88 6.47 5.91
C GLY A 99 -3.82 7.52 5.57
N ASN A 100 -3.18 8.12 6.58
CA ASN A 100 -2.21 9.21 6.37
C ASN A 100 -1.00 8.80 5.50
N CYS A 101 -0.58 7.52 5.55
CA CYS A 101 0.47 7.01 4.67
C CYS A 101 0.03 6.79 3.22
N GLN A 102 -1.28 6.85 2.93
CA GLN A 102 -1.90 6.65 1.62
C GLN A 102 -1.40 5.38 0.90
N GLY A 103 -1.30 4.27 1.65
CA GLY A 103 -0.86 2.98 1.12
C GLY A 103 0.64 2.74 1.15
N GLY A 104 1.48 3.71 1.53
CA GLY A 104 2.94 3.57 1.50
C GLY A 104 3.49 2.37 2.27
N PHE A 105 2.83 1.98 3.38
CA PHE A 105 3.27 0.84 4.19
C PHE A 105 2.49 -0.47 3.97
N CYS A 106 1.28 -0.40 3.40
CA CYS A 106 0.37 -1.55 3.40
C CYS A 106 0.00 -2.05 2.01
N SER A 107 0.19 -1.28 0.94
CA SER A 107 -0.16 -1.69 -0.44
C SER A 107 0.56 -2.97 -0.86
N HIS A 108 1.89 -3.04 -0.75
CA HIS A 108 2.65 -4.27 -1.02
C HIS A 108 2.23 -5.46 -0.14
N ARG A 109 1.81 -5.21 1.11
CA ARG A 109 1.35 -6.27 2.02
C ARG A 109 -0.01 -6.83 1.60
N ILE A 110 -0.89 -5.97 1.09
CA ILE A 110 -2.18 -6.36 0.52
C ILE A 110 -1.94 -7.18 -0.76
N ALA A 111 -1.05 -6.72 -1.63
CA ALA A 111 -0.65 -7.46 -2.83
C ALA A 111 -0.04 -8.84 -2.49
N ALA A 112 0.73 -8.93 -1.40
CA ALA A 112 1.26 -10.21 -0.92
C ALA A 112 0.17 -11.19 -0.46
N GLU A 113 -0.95 -10.70 0.07
CA GLU A 113 -2.11 -11.58 0.36
C GLU A 113 -2.80 -12.01 -0.93
N LEU A 114 -2.90 -11.14 -1.94
CA LEU A 114 -3.44 -11.48 -3.27
C LEU A 114 -2.58 -12.53 -4.00
N ALA A 115 -1.26 -12.46 -3.87
CA ALA A 115 -0.31 -13.38 -4.49
C ALA A 115 -0.45 -14.84 -4.05
N ARG A 116 -1.24 -15.11 -3.02
CA ARG A 116 -1.56 -16.47 -2.58
C ARG A 116 -2.49 -17.20 -3.55
N GLU A 117 -3.27 -16.44 -4.33
CA GLU A 117 -4.34 -16.96 -5.17
C GLU A 117 -4.16 -16.63 -6.65
N TYR A 118 -3.43 -15.55 -6.95
CA TYR A 118 -3.26 -15.03 -8.30
C TYR A 118 -1.80 -15.08 -8.77
N PRO A 119 -1.56 -15.28 -10.07
CA PRO A 119 -0.21 -15.31 -10.63
C PRO A 119 0.43 -13.92 -10.57
N GLU A 120 1.76 -13.90 -10.49
CA GLU A 120 2.56 -12.69 -10.28
C GLU A 120 2.22 -11.51 -11.21
N PRO A 121 2.02 -11.67 -12.54
CA PRO A 121 1.65 -10.55 -13.40
C PRO A 121 0.36 -9.85 -12.97
N VAL A 122 -0.67 -10.62 -12.56
CA VAL A 122 -1.96 -10.08 -12.11
C VAL A 122 -1.79 -9.31 -10.81
N VAL A 123 -0.96 -9.82 -9.89
CA VAL A 123 -0.69 -9.17 -8.61
C VAL A 123 0.03 -7.84 -8.82
N ARG A 124 1.05 -7.83 -9.69
CA ARG A 124 1.82 -6.62 -10.02
C ARG A 124 0.92 -5.55 -10.63
N ASP A 125 0.10 -5.92 -11.62
CA ASP A 125 -0.85 -5.01 -12.24
C ASP A 125 -1.83 -4.43 -11.21
N ALA A 126 -2.39 -5.27 -10.32
CA ALA A 126 -3.33 -4.82 -9.30
C ALA A 126 -2.69 -3.91 -8.24
N GLU A 127 -1.45 -4.19 -7.83
CA GLU A 127 -0.68 -3.34 -6.92
C GLU A 127 -0.37 -1.98 -7.57
N ASP A 128 0.01 -1.99 -8.85
CA ASP A 128 0.26 -0.79 -9.63
C ASP A 128 -0.99 0.07 -9.77
N GLU A 129 -2.13 -0.53 -10.08
CA GLU A 129 -3.41 0.18 -10.13
C GLU A 129 -3.74 0.82 -8.78
N LEU A 130 -3.60 0.07 -7.67
CA LEU A 130 -3.82 0.58 -6.32
C LEU A 130 -2.89 1.76 -5.99
N TYR A 131 -1.63 1.69 -6.39
CA TYR A 131 -0.67 2.79 -6.25
C TYR A 131 -1.09 4.01 -7.09
N GLN A 132 -1.50 3.79 -8.34
CA GLN A 132 -1.89 4.85 -9.27
C GLN A 132 -3.15 5.60 -8.84
N GLU A 133 -4.06 4.96 -8.10
CA GLU A 133 -5.23 5.64 -7.51
C GLU A 133 -4.84 6.87 -6.67
N ARG A 134 -3.64 6.88 -6.08
CA ARG A 134 -3.14 8.05 -5.35
C ARG A 134 -2.96 9.26 -6.27
N TRP A 135 -2.39 9.05 -7.44
CA TRP A 135 -1.98 10.14 -8.34
C TRP A 135 -3.14 10.68 -9.19
N LYS A 136 -4.09 9.81 -9.56
CA LYS A 136 -5.25 10.17 -10.40
C LYS A 136 -6.01 11.38 -9.88
N GLY A 137 -6.21 11.47 -8.56
CA GLY A 137 -6.90 12.59 -7.91
C GLY A 137 -6.03 13.83 -7.65
N GLN A 138 -4.72 13.65 -7.52
CA GLN A 138 -3.81 14.73 -7.11
C GLN A 138 -3.20 15.50 -8.27
N ARG A 139 -3.04 14.88 -9.44
CA ARG A 139 -2.27 15.43 -10.58
C ARG A 139 -2.65 16.86 -10.99
N HIS A 140 -3.92 17.24 -10.80
CA HIS A 140 -4.43 18.56 -11.18
C HIS A 140 -4.25 19.63 -10.09
N ALA A 141 -3.77 19.27 -8.89
CA ALA A 141 -3.74 20.11 -7.70
C ALA A 141 -2.37 20.19 -7.00
N LEU A 142 -1.27 19.92 -7.72
CA LEU A 142 0.08 19.87 -7.17
C LEU A 142 0.77 21.24 -7.22
N TRP A 143 0.52 22.10 -6.22
CA TRP A 143 1.29 23.33 -6.03
C TRP A 143 1.56 23.64 -4.56
N GLY A 144 2.67 24.34 -4.30
CA GLY A 144 3.08 24.74 -2.94
C GLY A 144 3.16 23.56 -1.98
N ARG A 145 2.49 23.67 -0.82
CA ARG A 145 2.49 22.62 0.22
C ARG A 145 1.92 21.29 -0.26
N GLN A 146 0.96 21.30 -1.19
CA GLN A 146 0.37 20.07 -1.72
C GLN A 146 1.40 19.26 -2.51
N LEU A 147 2.26 19.94 -3.27
CA LEU A 147 3.37 19.30 -3.98
C LEU A 147 4.39 18.69 -3.00
N SER A 148 4.75 19.42 -1.92
CA SER A 148 5.66 18.88 -0.90
C SER A 148 5.10 17.62 -0.22
N GLN A 149 3.80 17.59 0.11
CA GLN A 149 3.15 16.42 0.69
C GLN A 149 3.07 15.25 -0.30
N ALA A 150 2.79 15.53 -1.58
CA ALA A 150 2.82 14.52 -2.63
C ALA A 150 4.21 13.93 -2.81
N MET A 151 5.27 14.75 -2.75
CA MET A 151 6.65 14.28 -2.84
C MET A 151 7.05 13.40 -1.65
N LEU A 152 6.65 13.76 -0.43
CA LEU A 152 6.87 12.91 0.74
C LEU A 152 6.17 11.55 0.58
N ASN A 153 4.95 11.55 0.03
CA ASN A 153 4.25 10.30 -0.25
C ASN A 153 4.95 9.49 -1.33
N HIS A 154 5.40 10.13 -2.42
CA HIS A 154 6.20 9.50 -3.47
C HIS A 154 7.43 8.80 -2.90
N LEU A 155 8.23 9.51 -2.10
CA LEU A 155 9.45 8.97 -1.48
C LEU A 155 9.14 7.82 -0.52
N LEU A 156 8.01 7.86 0.18
CA LEU A 156 7.60 6.76 1.05
C LEU A 156 7.33 5.48 0.25
N HIS A 157 6.61 5.58 -0.88
CA HIS A 157 6.35 4.44 -1.75
C HIS A 157 7.63 3.95 -2.43
N ALA A 158 8.45 4.86 -2.92
CA ALA A 158 9.77 4.58 -3.51
C ALA A 158 10.63 3.75 -2.55
N THR A 159 10.86 4.25 -1.33
CA THR A 159 11.73 3.59 -0.35
C THR A 159 11.14 2.32 0.27
N THR A 160 9.82 2.19 0.38
CA THR A 160 9.20 1.01 1.01
C THR A 160 9.00 -0.15 0.03
N MET A 161 8.72 0.15 -1.24
CA MET A 161 8.41 -0.86 -2.26
C MET A 161 9.42 -0.88 -3.41
N ASN A 162 10.52 -0.14 -3.27
CA ASN A 162 11.55 0.05 -4.29
C ASN A 162 10.98 0.54 -5.64
N ARG A 163 9.95 1.41 -5.64
CA ARG A 163 9.25 1.83 -6.87
C ARG A 163 10.10 2.72 -7.79
N ASP A 164 11.16 3.32 -7.28
CA ASP A 164 12.12 4.13 -8.02
C ASP A 164 13.32 3.34 -8.55
N GLY A 165 13.44 2.05 -8.19
CA GLY A 165 14.57 1.19 -8.55
C GLY A 165 14.20 -0.28 -8.70
N ASP A 166 12.94 -0.61 -9.01
CA ASP A 166 12.48 -2.00 -9.14
C ASP A 166 13.24 -2.67 -10.30
N PRO A 167 14.13 -3.64 -10.03
CA PRO A 167 14.93 -4.25 -11.07
C PRO A 167 14.09 -5.01 -12.11
N ALA A 168 12.87 -5.42 -11.76
CA ALA A 168 11.95 -6.02 -12.72
C ALA A 168 11.48 -5.04 -13.81
N SER A 169 11.62 -3.73 -13.56
CA SER A 169 11.24 -2.66 -14.50
C SER A 169 12.42 -2.02 -15.23
N LEU A 170 13.66 -2.40 -14.89
CA LEU A 170 14.87 -1.85 -15.50
C LEU A 170 15.30 -2.71 -16.70
N ASP A 171 15.84 -2.08 -17.74
CA ASP A 171 16.34 -2.74 -18.97
C ASP A 171 17.62 -3.59 -18.75
N GLY A 172 18.04 -3.83 -17.51
CA GLY A 172 19.29 -4.50 -17.14
C GLY A 172 19.07 -5.75 -16.28
N SER A 173 19.91 -6.77 -16.47
CA SER A 173 19.92 -7.95 -15.60
C SER A 173 20.56 -7.63 -14.24
N VAL A 174 19.94 -8.10 -13.15
CA VAL A 174 20.51 -7.97 -11.80
C VAL A 174 21.74 -8.88 -11.68
N ASP A 175 22.90 -8.29 -11.38
CA ASP A 175 24.10 -9.05 -11.00
C ASP A 175 24.03 -9.43 -9.52
N PHE A 176 23.52 -10.63 -9.25
CA PHE A 176 23.46 -11.16 -7.88
C PHE A 176 24.86 -11.47 -7.30
N GLY A 177 25.88 -11.67 -8.14
CA GLY A 177 27.25 -11.97 -7.70
C GLY A 177 27.96 -10.78 -7.07
N ALA A 178 27.55 -9.55 -7.41
CA ALA A 178 28.06 -8.33 -6.80
C ALA A 178 27.76 -8.23 -5.29
N PHE A 179 26.75 -8.95 -4.79
CA PHE A 179 26.39 -8.96 -3.37
C PHE A 179 27.21 -9.96 -2.54
N ASP A 180 27.80 -10.99 -3.17
CA ASP A 180 28.54 -12.06 -2.49
C ASP A 180 29.88 -11.59 -1.92
N ALA A 181 30.44 -10.51 -2.47
CA ALA A 181 31.75 -9.97 -2.10
C ALA A 181 31.77 -9.33 -0.69
N GLY A 182 30.60 -8.94 -0.15
CA GLY A 182 30.52 -8.13 1.06
C GLY A 182 31.21 -6.77 0.92
N ALA A 183 31.15 -5.91 1.95
CA ALA A 183 31.74 -4.57 1.89
C ALA A 183 33.28 -4.55 1.86
N ASP A 184 33.94 -5.70 1.98
CA ASP A 184 35.39 -5.81 2.20
C ASP A 184 36.11 -6.60 1.09
N ALA A 185 35.72 -6.44 -0.17
CA ALA A 185 36.45 -7.07 -1.27
C ALA A 185 37.43 -6.13 -2.01
N ASP A 186 37.20 -4.82 -2.15
CA ASP A 186 38.09 -3.99 -2.97
C ASP A 186 38.24 -2.54 -2.48
N ALA A 187 38.89 -2.36 -1.32
CA ALA A 187 39.59 -1.10 -1.00
C ALA A 187 41.08 -1.17 -1.36
N ALA A 188 41.44 -1.97 -2.37
CA ALA A 188 42.82 -2.13 -2.84
C ALA A 188 42.89 -2.16 -4.38
N GLY A 189 42.52 -1.03 -5.00
CA GLY A 189 43.06 -0.50 -6.26
C GLY A 189 43.10 -1.39 -7.50
N SER A 190 42.32 -1.00 -8.53
CA SER A 190 42.79 -1.11 -9.91
C SER A 190 42.12 -0.08 -10.83
N ASP A 191 42.92 0.43 -11.75
CA ASP A 191 42.65 1.45 -12.77
C ASP A 191 41.37 1.23 -13.62
N GLY A 192 40.73 2.36 -13.92
CA GLY A 192 40.36 2.76 -15.28
C GLY A 192 39.59 1.76 -16.15
N SER A 193 38.28 1.67 -15.94
CA SER A 193 37.24 1.55 -16.99
C SER A 193 35.89 1.69 -16.31
N GLU A 194 35.07 2.69 -16.70
CA GLU A 194 33.69 2.82 -16.21
C GLU A 194 32.87 1.59 -16.63
N PRO A 195 32.29 0.81 -15.70
CA PRO A 195 31.26 -0.13 -16.05
C PRO A 195 29.95 0.64 -16.19
N ALA A 196 29.28 0.44 -17.33
CA ALA A 196 27.96 1.00 -17.57
C ALA A 196 26.97 0.52 -16.50
N GLY A 197 26.45 1.46 -15.71
CA GLY A 197 25.16 1.39 -15.03
C GLY A 197 24.80 0.05 -14.38
N THR A 198 25.64 -0.46 -13.47
CA THR A 198 25.18 -1.50 -12.54
C THR A 198 24.42 -0.82 -11.42
N ALA A 199 23.09 -0.93 -11.42
CA ALA A 199 22.24 -0.48 -10.32
C ALA A 199 22.49 -1.35 -9.07
N ALA A 200 23.62 -1.12 -8.41
CA ALA A 200 23.72 -1.36 -6.99
C ALA A 200 22.90 -0.25 -6.32
N ALA A 201 21.89 -0.60 -5.54
CA ALA A 201 21.09 0.36 -4.79
C ALA A 201 21.96 1.00 -3.68
N ASP A 202 22.85 1.92 -4.05
CA ASP A 202 23.53 2.80 -3.12
C ASP A 202 22.54 3.90 -2.74
N GLY A 203 21.80 3.67 -1.65
CA GLY A 203 20.85 4.64 -1.09
C GLY A 203 21.39 6.07 -1.20
N GLY A 204 20.78 6.84 -2.10
CA GLY A 204 21.42 7.91 -2.86
C GLY A 204 22.47 8.74 -2.11
N ARG A 205 23.71 8.69 -2.61
CA ARG A 205 24.67 9.79 -2.42
C ARG A 205 25.25 10.18 -3.76
N VAL A 206 24.64 11.20 -4.37
CA VAL A 206 25.31 11.98 -5.41
C VAL A 206 26.46 12.73 -4.73
N GLY A 207 27.69 12.38 -5.09
CA GLY A 207 28.91 12.99 -4.54
C GLY A 207 28.93 14.50 -4.73
N GLU A 208 29.25 15.21 -3.65
CA GLU A 208 29.50 16.64 -3.62
C GLU A 208 30.64 17.01 -4.57
N ASN A 209 30.31 17.76 -5.63
CA ASN A 209 31.27 18.57 -6.37
C ASN A 209 30.65 19.96 -6.61
N ALA A 210 30.46 20.73 -5.55
CA ALA A 210 30.37 22.18 -5.66
C ALA A 210 31.80 22.72 -5.72
N ALA A 211 32.29 22.89 -6.95
CA ALA A 211 33.55 23.53 -7.24
C ALA A 211 33.61 24.92 -6.58
N THR A 212 34.62 25.11 -5.73
CA THR A 212 35.05 26.41 -5.26
C THR A 212 35.79 27.12 -6.39
N ASP A 213 35.17 28.10 -7.02
CA ASP A 213 35.90 29.11 -7.79
C ASP A 213 35.89 30.42 -6.99
N GLY A 214 37.09 30.77 -6.52
CA GLY A 214 37.37 32.05 -5.88
C GLY A 214 37.28 33.19 -6.89
N VAL A 215 36.65 34.28 -6.47
CA VAL A 215 36.84 35.60 -7.07
C VAL A 215 37.40 36.52 -5.99
N THR A 216 38.51 37.15 -6.36
CA THR A 216 39.35 38.05 -5.58
C THR A 216 38.68 39.40 -5.29
N ASP A 217 39.11 39.95 -4.16
CA ASP A 217 38.93 41.30 -3.61
C ASP A 217 39.12 42.46 -4.63
N GLY A 218 38.41 43.58 -4.40
CA GLY A 218 38.53 44.81 -5.18
C GLY A 218 37.50 45.91 -4.88
N ASP A 219 37.80 46.73 -3.86
CA ASP A 219 37.47 48.16 -3.66
C ASP A 219 36.34 48.85 -4.49
N ARG A 220 35.26 49.25 -3.81
CA ARG A 220 34.80 50.65 -3.56
C ARG A 220 33.39 50.73 -2.99
#